data_AF-A0A9D8S3Y2-F1
#
_entry.id   AF-A0A9D8S3Y2-F1
#
_cell.length_a   1.000
_cell.length_b   1.000
_cell.length_c   1.000
_cell.angle_alpha   90.00
_cell.angle_beta   90.00
_cell.angle_gamma   90.00
#
_symmetry.space_group_name_H-M   'P 1'
#
loop_
_entity.id
_entity.type
_entity.pdbx_description
1 polymer ?
#
loop_
_entity_poly.entity_id
_entity_poly.type
_entity_poly.pdbx_seq_one_letter_code
_entity_poly.pdbx_strand_id
1 'polypeptide(L)'
;MEDTKICKKCGRILPIEKFRLVKGQFHNPYYLNQCKECEYKYQRAYLEEKNRNEFSDDLEILIQRQYKEIKKERILDISNTGIISLGTDEVFVKLMDYKNTWLSNYGRVIRCSDGKYNLLQGGYDDYGVLRYTVQKNVFFDGKWIYRSVHLYAAKAVVEEFIVNPDKVNNVYIWHSGYDKQDCYYRNLYPLNQKQYMVVRKHFNETGDNSEEFIIKVMNDIKYKPDNWSKRAMEPIMCGIGYRGLEGVDCTSESYLKWHDMINRCYNEKFHERQPQYKGCTVCAEWLNYSNFKVWYDQNKIAGMKLDLDKDILFKVNKVYSPETVAFVSHTINTLFLNGKKNRGDLPVGVHFDKDKGKYRAEMSFMGRPIKLGTFDSAEAAFARYKEYKEDFIKDMAEQYRDKIPDKVYQAMLNWKIEIDD
;
A
#
# COMPACT_ATOMS: atom_id res chain seq x y z
N MET A 1 61.94 14.29 34.00
CA MET A 1 62.02 14.47 32.53
C MET A 1 60.84 13.70 31.97
N GLU A 2 59.95 14.34 31.22
CA GLU A 2 58.87 13.61 30.56
C GLU A 2 59.47 12.72 29.47
N ASP A 3 59.20 11.42 29.51
CA ASP A 3 59.65 10.49 28.49
C ASP A 3 58.99 10.86 27.16
N THR A 4 59.81 11.24 26.18
CA THR A 4 59.37 11.65 24.85
C THR A 4 59.84 10.66 23.79
N LYS A 5 59.05 10.51 22.72
CA LYS A 5 59.29 9.59 21.61
C LYS A 5 59.01 10.29 20.27
N ILE A 6 59.81 9.97 19.26
CA ILE A 6 59.61 10.48 17.89
C ILE A 6 58.57 9.62 17.18
N CYS A 7 57.52 10.25 16.62
CA CYS A 7 56.56 9.57 15.77
C CYS A 7 57.16 9.27 14.40
N LYS A 8 57.25 7.98 14.02
CA LYS A 8 57.80 7.56 12.71
C LYS A 8 56.96 8.01 11.49
N LYS A 9 55.70 8.44 11.70
CA LYS A 9 54.81 8.86 10.59
C LYS A 9 54.82 10.38 10.34
N CYS A 10 54.91 11.21 11.38
CA CYS A 10 54.87 12.67 11.24
C CYS A 10 56.14 13.39 11.73
N GLY A 11 57.15 12.66 12.22
CA GLY A 11 58.43 13.22 12.66
C GLY A 11 58.41 14.03 13.95
N ARG A 12 57.23 14.33 14.52
CA ARG A 12 57.09 15.10 15.77
C ARG A 12 57.64 14.35 16.98
N ILE A 13 58.35 15.06 17.84
CA ILE A 13 58.75 14.62 19.19
C ILE A 13 57.54 14.85 20.12
N LEU A 14 57.00 13.79 20.72
CA LEU A 14 55.78 13.85 21.53
C LEU A 14 55.96 13.08 22.85
N PRO A 15 55.24 13.44 23.92
CA PRO A 15 55.20 12.64 25.15
C PRO A 15 54.72 11.20 24.88
N ILE A 16 55.27 10.23 25.62
CA ILE A 16 55.02 8.80 25.39
C ILE A 16 53.52 8.43 25.49
N GLU A 17 52.74 9.17 26.28
CA GLU A 17 51.28 9.03 26.42
C GLU A 17 50.49 9.27 25.12
N LYS A 18 51.08 10.02 24.18
CA LYS A 18 50.50 10.25 22.85
C LYS A 18 50.69 9.04 21.92
N PHE A 19 51.30 7.96 22.40
CA PHE A 19 51.42 6.67 21.71
C PHE A 19 50.55 5.61 22.41
N ARG A 20 50.04 4.66 21.64
CA ARG A 20 49.24 3.56 22.19
C ARG A 20 50.18 2.50 22.79
N LEU A 21 49.89 2.10 24.03
CA LEU A 21 50.60 1.01 24.70
C LEU A 21 49.96 -0.32 24.30
N VAL A 22 50.72 -1.20 23.67
CA VAL A 22 50.29 -2.56 23.36
C VAL A 22 50.76 -3.48 24.48
N LYS A 23 49.84 -4.22 25.08
CA LYS A 23 50.11 -5.24 26.10
C LYS A 23 49.75 -6.60 25.50
N GLY A 24 50.76 -7.41 25.18
CA GLY A 24 50.53 -8.78 24.71
C GLY A 24 50.52 -9.78 25.87
N GLN A 25 49.91 -10.96 25.68
CA GLN A 25 49.95 -12.04 26.68
C GLN A 25 51.36 -12.64 26.87
N PHE A 26 52.23 -12.54 25.85
CA PHE A 26 53.56 -13.19 25.82
C PHE A 26 54.73 -12.22 25.61
N HIS A 27 54.49 -10.91 25.54
CA HIS A 27 55.52 -9.91 25.25
C HIS A 27 55.42 -8.69 26.18
N ASN A 28 56.58 -8.13 26.52
CA ASN A 28 56.67 -6.92 27.33
C ASN A 28 55.89 -5.76 26.70
N PRO A 29 55.15 -4.96 27.49
CA PRO A 29 54.40 -3.83 26.97
C PRO A 29 55.29 -2.85 26.22
N TYR A 30 54.88 -2.44 25.02
CA TYR A 30 55.62 -1.46 24.23
C TYR A 30 54.69 -0.42 23.62
N TYR A 31 55.19 0.81 23.49
CA TYR A 31 54.48 1.88 22.80
C TYR A 31 54.68 1.76 21.30
N LEU A 32 53.59 1.89 20.52
CA LEU A 32 53.67 1.92 19.06
C LEU A 32 54.61 3.02 18.57
N ASN A 33 55.10 2.87 17.34
CA ASN A 33 56.02 3.84 16.71
C ASN A 33 55.30 5.01 16.03
N GLN A 34 53.98 4.94 15.94
CA GLN A 34 53.10 5.96 15.40
C GLN A 34 52.27 6.60 16.53
N CYS A 35 52.18 7.92 16.55
CA CYS A 35 51.36 8.63 17.54
C CYS A 35 49.87 8.43 17.25
N LYS A 36 49.03 8.49 18.30
CA LYS A 36 47.58 8.27 18.25
C LYS A 36 46.87 9.13 17.19
N GLU A 37 47.34 10.35 16.94
CA GLU A 37 46.77 11.24 15.91
C GLU A 37 47.01 10.71 14.48
N CYS A 38 48.21 10.19 14.21
CA CYS A 38 48.52 9.55 12.94
C CYS A 38 47.75 8.23 12.77
N GLU A 39 47.59 7.45 13.86
CA GLU A 39 46.75 6.26 13.86
C GLU A 39 45.30 6.61 13.53
N TYR A 40 44.77 7.68 14.14
CA TYR A 40 43.41 8.15 13.90
C TYR A 40 43.21 8.58 12.45
N LYS A 41 44.13 9.37 11.87
CA LYS A 41 44.05 9.80 10.46
C LYS A 41 44.09 8.60 9.51
N TYR A 42 44.98 7.64 9.75
CA TYR A 42 45.05 6.42 8.94
C TYR A 42 43.78 5.57 9.07
N GLN A 43 43.30 5.34 10.30
CA GLN A 43 42.07 4.61 10.53
C GLN A 43 40.86 5.30 9.90
N ARG A 44 40.79 6.64 9.95
CA ARG A 44 39.77 7.42 9.26
C ARG A 44 39.84 7.25 7.76
N ALA A 45 41.02 7.42 7.14
CA ALA A 45 41.19 7.25 5.70
C ALA A 45 40.85 5.81 5.26
N TYR A 46 41.29 4.80 6.01
CA TYR A 46 40.94 3.40 5.76
C TYR A 46 39.43 3.15 5.88
N LEU A 47 38.78 3.71 6.89
CA LEU A 47 37.32 3.63 7.05
C LEU A 47 36.59 4.40 5.95
N GLU A 48 37.09 5.55 5.52
CA GLU A 48 36.53 6.36 4.43
C GLU A 48 36.62 5.63 3.09
N GLU A 49 37.77 5.02 2.80
CA GLU A 49 37.99 4.23 1.59
C GLU A 49 37.17 2.93 1.61
N LYS A 50 37.14 2.23 2.74
CA LYS A 50 36.27 1.06 2.94
C LYS A 50 34.77 1.40 2.86
N ASN A 51 34.39 2.61 3.26
CA ASN A 51 33.01 3.10 3.22
C ASN A 51 32.69 3.87 1.93
N ARG A 52 33.60 3.89 0.94
CA ARG A 52 33.33 4.47 -0.38
C ARG A 52 32.19 3.68 -1.03
N ASN A 53 31.22 4.39 -1.59
CA ASN A 53 30.07 3.78 -2.26
C ASN A 53 30.47 3.38 -3.69
N GLU A 54 31.14 2.24 -3.84
CA GLU A 54 31.27 1.59 -5.14
C GLU A 54 30.03 0.72 -5.35
N PHE A 55 29.24 1.07 -6.36
CA PHE A 55 28.05 0.32 -6.76
C PHE A 55 28.45 -0.75 -7.77
N SER A 56 27.85 -1.93 -7.69
CA SER A 56 27.99 -2.94 -8.74
C SER A 56 27.16 -2.55 -9.96
N ASP A 57 27.73 -2.71 -11.16
CA ASP A 57 27.02 -2.51 -12.43
C ASP A 57 26.14 -3.73 -12.83
N ASP A 58 26.33 -4.89 -12.17
CA ASP A 58 25.61 -6.13 -12.46
C ASP A 58 24.34 -6.27 -11.59
N LEU A 59 23.32 -5.46 -11.87
CA LEU A 59 22.03 -5.49 -11.18
C LEU A 59 21.10 -6.55 -11.78
N GLU A 60 21.04 -7.76 -11.19
CA GLU A 60 20.15 -8.84 -11.67
C GLU A 60 18.65 -8.56 -11.47
N ILE A 61 18.28 -7.78 -10.45
CA ILE A 61 16.88 -7.39 -10.16
C ILE A 61 16.82 -5.86 -10.12
N LEU A 62 16.27 -5.26 -11.18
CA LEU A 62 16.13 -3.81 -11.30
C LEU A 62 14.72 -3.36 -10.92
N ILE A 63 14.59 -2.80 -9.72
CA ILE A 63 13.43 -2.05 -9.28
C ILE A 63 13.53 -0.65 -9.90
N GLN A 64 12.59 -0.36 -10.80
CA GLN A 64 12.39 0.98 -11.35
C GLN A 64 11.31 1.73 -10.57
N ARG A 65 11.35 3.06 -10.66
CA ARG A 65 10.34 3.92 -10.07
C ARG A 65 9.00 3.72 -10.79
N GLN A 66 7.95 3.48 -10.01
CA GLN A 66 6.60 3.24 -10.51
C GLN A 66 5.58 4.03 -9.69
N TYR A 67 4.53 4.48 -10.37
CA TYR A 67 3.44 5.24 -9.77
C TYR A 67 2.13 4.46 -9.92
N LYS A 68 1.22 4.66 -8.97
CA LYS A 68 -0.07 3.98 -8.98
C LYS A 68 -0.97 4.56 -10.06
N GLU A 69 -1.70 3.68 -10.73
CA GLU A 69 -2.83 4.10 -11.55
C GLU A 69 -4.02 4.41 -10.63
N ILE A 70 -4.51 5.65 -10.69
CA ILE A 70 -5.60 6.11 -9.85
C ILE A 70 -6.93 5.86 -10.56
N LYS A 71 -7.82 5.14 -9.88
CA LYS A 71 -9.19 4.91 -10.35
C LYS A 71 -9.95 6.24 -10.45
N LYS A 72 -10.57 6.52 -11.60
CA LYS A 72 -11.22 7.81 -11.91
C LYS A 72 -12.31 8.18 -10.91
N GLU A 73 -13.07 7.19 -10.43
CA GLU A 73 -14.13 7.34 -9.45
C GLU A 73 -13.63 7.83 -8.08
N ARG A 74 -12.32 7.78 -7.83
CA ARG A 74 -11.69 8.37 -6.64
C ARG A 74 -11.24 9.81 -6.85
N ILE A 75 -11.11 10.28 -8.09
CA ILE A 75 -10.61 11.63 -8.39
C ILE A 75 -11.74 12.64 -8.19
N LEU A 76 -11.46 13.67 -7.41
CA LEU A 76 -12.39 14.78 -7.19
C LEU A 76 -12.33 15.75 -8.36
N ASP A 77 -13.48 16.05 -8.96
CA ASP A 77 -13.63 17.20 -9.84
C ASP A 77 -13.64 18.49 -9.02
N ILE A 78 -12.56 19.26 -9.11
CA ILE A 78 -12.37 20.49 -8.36
C ILE A 78 -12.94 21.73 -9.08
N SER A 79 -13.42 21.60 -10.32
CA SER A 79 -13.83 22.74 -11.18
C SER A 79 -14.89 23.63 -10.52
N ASN A 80 -15.78 23.03 -9.71
CA ASN A 80 -16.88 23.72 -9.03
C ASN A 80 -16.63 23.96 -7.53
N THR A 81 -15.41 23.73 -7.03
CA THR A 81 -15.10 23.81 -5.59
C THR A 81 -14.51 25.16 -5.16
N GLY A 82 -14.04 25.97 -6.11
CA GLY A 82 -13.31 27.22 -5.82
C GLY A 82 -11.86 27.00 -5.36
N ILE A 83 -11.38 25.76 -5.33
CA ILE A 83 -10.02 25.41 -4.93
C ILE A 83 -9.07 25.59 -6.10
N ILE A 84 -7.99 26.34 -5.88
CA ILE A 84 -6.95 26.60 -6.88
C ILE A 84 -5.86 25.53 -6.77
N SER A 85 -5.53 24.90 -7.89
CA SER A 85 -4.44 23.91 -8.02
C SER A 85 -3.05 24.56 -7.87
N LEU A 86 -2.10 23.84 -7.29
CA LEU A 86 -0.68 24.21 -7.26
C LEU A 86 0.04 23.96 -8.58
N GLY A 87 -0.40 22.93 -9.32
CA GLY A 87 0.15 22.52 -10.60
C GLY A 87 -0.94 22.03 -11.54
N THR A 88 -0.63 21.97 -12.84
CA THR A 88 -1.56 21.45 -13.86
C THR A 88 -1.82 19.95 -13.74
N ASP A 89 -0.94 19.23 -13.06
CA ASP A 89 -1.03 17.80 -12.77
C ASP A 89 -1.57 17.51 -11.35
N GLU A 90 -2.01 18.53 -10.60
CA GLU A 90 -2.56 18.28 -9.27
C GLU A 90 -3.92 17.61 -9.33
N VAL A 91 -4.01 16.45 -8.70
CA VAL A 91 -5.24 15.65 -8.60
C VAL A 91 -5.51 15.31 -7.14
N PHE A 92 -6.77 15.44 -6.72
CA PHE A 92 -7.21 15.09 -5.37
C PHE A 92 -7.92 13.73 -5.39
N VAL A 93 -7.39 12.75 -4.63
CA VAL A 93 -7.92 11.39 -4.58
C VAL A 93 -8.64 11.13 -3.26
N LYS A 94 -9.81 10.49 -3.32
CA LYS A 94 -10.63 10.16 -2.15
C LYS A 94 -9.93 9.12 -1.29
N LEU A 95 -9.67 9.45 -0.02
CA LEU A 95 -9.10 8.49 0.92
C LEU A 95 -10.21 7.58 1.45
N MET A 96 -10.22 6.31 1.05
CA MET A 96 -11.38 5.42 1.21
C MET A 96 -11.77 5.14 2.66
N ASP A 97 -10.79 5.15 3.58
CA ASP A 97 -11.03 4.88 5.01
C ASP A 97 -11.25 6.17 5.83
N TYR A 98 -11.30 7.34 5.19
CA TYR A 98 -11.41 8.63 5.87
C TYR A 98 -12.73 9.32 5.52
N LYS A 99 -13.32 9.98 6.52
CA LYS A 99 -14.61 10.66 6.36
C LYS A 99 -14.46 11.84 5.40
N ASN A 100 -15.11 11.80 4.25
CA ASN A 100 -15.20 12.91 3.30
C ASN A 100 -13.86 13.66 3.11
N THR A 101 -12.76 12.92 2.91
CA THR A 101 -11.41 13.48 2.85
C THR A 101 -10.71 13.06 1.57
N TRP A 102 -10.03 14.02 0.93
CA TRP A 102 -9.23 13.84 -0.28
C TRP A 102 -7.82 14.33 -0.07
N LEU A 103 -6.85 13.65 -0.67
CA LEU A 103 -5.43 13.97 -0.63
C LEU A 103 -4.95 14.28 -2.04
N SER A 104 -4.18 15.34 -2.24
CA SER A 104 -3.51 15.57 -3.52
C SER A 104 -2.17 14.88 -3.62
N ASN A 105 -1.71 14.67 -4.85
CA ASN A 105 -0.35 14.26 -5.18
C ASN A 105 0.75 15.28 -4.77
N TYR A 106 0.35 16.44 -4.24
CA TYR A 106 1.20 17.45 -3.59
C TYR A 106 1.14 17.41 -2.05
N GLY A 107 0.38 16.49 -1.47
CA GLY A 107 0.22 16.37 -0.03
C GLY A 107 -0.79 17.36 0.58
N ARG A 108 -1.57 18.09 -0.23
CA ARG A 108 -2.65 18.94 0.28
C ARG A 108 -3.89 18.09 0.60
N VAL A 109 -4.66 18.50 1.60
CA VAL A 109 -5.85 17.75 2.03
C VAL A 109 -7.09 18.61 1.93
N ILE A 110 -8.14 18.07 1.31
CA ILE A 110 -9.48 18.66 1.25
C ILE A 110 -10.43 17.85 2.12
N ARG A 111 -11.36 18.53 2.80
CA ARG A 111 -12.51 17.91 3.45
C ARG A 111 -13.81 18.47 2.89
N CYS A 112 -14.78 17.59 2.65
CA CYS A 112 -16.15 17.99 2.35
C CYS A 112 -17.01 17.95 3.63
N SER A 113 -17.71 19.03 3.91
CA SER A 113 -18.66 19.16 5.02
C SER A 113 -19.86 19.96 4.55
N ASP A 114 -21.07 19.42 4.73
CA ASP A 114 -22.34 20.02 4.29
C ASP A 114 -22.34 20.44 2.81
N GLY A 115 -21.77 19.59 1.95
CA GLY A 115 -21.66 19.82 0.51
C GLY A 115 -20.58 20.83 0.09
N LYS A 116 -19.85 21.43 1.04
CA LYS A 116 -18.77 22.40 0.76
C LYS A 116 -17.40 21.75 0.93
N TYR A 117 -16.54 21.95 -0.06
CA TYR A 117 -15.15 21.49 -0.05
C TYR A 117 -14.23 22.57 0.51
N ASN A 118 -13.44 22.22 1.52
CA ASN A 118 -12.52 23.14 2.17
C ASN A 118 -11.11 22.54 2.16
N LEU A 119 -10.14 23.35 1.73
CA LEU A 119 -8.72 23.02 1.87
C LEU A 119 -8.33 23.12 3.34
N LEU A 120 -7.78 22.05 3.91
CA LEU A 120 -7.36 22.04 5.31
C LEU A 120 -6.04 22.78 5.49
N GLN A 121 -5.94 23.52 6.60
CA GLN A 121 -4.66 24.01 7.08
C GLN A 121 -3.93 22.88 7.82
N GLY A 122 -2.75 22.51 7.32
CA GLY A 122 -1.90 21.52 7.95
C GLY A 122 -1.19 22.09 9.18
N GLY A 123 -0.77 21.20 10.07
CA GLY A 123 0.17 21.50 11.15
C GLY A 123 1.48 20.74 10.94
N TYR A 124 2.50 21.08 11.71
CA TYR A 124 3.79 20.40 11.70
C TYR A 124 4.00 19.70 13.05
N ASP A 125 4.74 18.60 13.05
CA ASP A 125 5.26 18.01 14.28
C ASP A 125 6.62 18.62 14.66
N ASP A 126 7.19 18.16 15.78
CA ASP A 126 8.47 18.66 16.31
C ASP A 126 9.66 18.43 15.36
N TYR A 127 9.49 17.57 14.35
CA TYR A 127 10.51 17.27 13.34
C TYR A 127 10.27 18.01 12.02
N GLY A 128 9.26 18.90 11.97
CA GLY A 128 8.89 19.68 10.80
C GLY A 128 8.10 18.88 9.75
N VAL A 129 7.48 17.76 10.11
CA VAL A 129 6.72 16.93 9.18
C VAL A 129 5.27 17.41 9.10
N LEU A 130 4.80 17.67 7.88
CA LEU A 130 3.43 18.10 7.61
C LEU A 130 2.41 17.01 7.95
N ARG A 131 1.41 17.36 8.76
CA ARG A 131 0.32 16.50 9.18
C ARG A 131 -1.02 17.21 9.22
N TYR A 132 -2.09 16.46 9.05
CA TYR A 132 -3.46 16.93 9.10
C TYR A 132 -4.25 16.15 10.16
N THR A 133 -5.16 16.82 10.85
CA THR A 133 -6.11 16.15 11.77
C THR A 133 -7.36 15.76 10.98
N VAL A 134 -7.60 14.47 10.80
CA VAL A 134 -8.68 13.91 9.98
C VAL A 134 -9.45 12.81 10.73
N GLN A 135 -10.63 12.45 10.24
CA GLN A 135 -11.46 11.40 10.82
C GLN A 135 -11.27 10.10 10.03
N LYS A 136 -10.69 9.08 10.64
CA LYS A 136 -10.50 7.75 10.04
C LYS A 136 -11.52 6.77 10.59
N ASN A 137 -12.12 5.96 9.71
CA ASN A 137 -13.01 4.87 10.09
C ASN A 137 -12.15 3.69 10.58
N VAL A 138 -12.35 3.31 11.83
CA VAL A 138 -11.56 2.27 12.50
C VAL A 138 -12.49 1.32 13.25
N PHE A 139 -12.11 0.05 13.32
CA PHE A 139 -12.79 -0.93 14.14
C PHE A 139 -12.29 -0.83 15.58
N PHE A 140 -13.19 -0.54 16.52
CA PHE A 140 -12.90 -0.43 17.94
C PHE A 140 -14.09 -0.92 18.77
N ASP A 141 -13.81 -1.74 19.78
CA ASP A 141 -14.83 -2.26 20.71
C ASP A 141 -16.05 -2.90 20.02
N GLY A 142 -15.77 -3.77 19.04
CA GLY A 142 -16.80 -4.50 18.30
C GLY A 142 -17.55 -3.68 17.24
N LYS A 143 -17.21 -2.40 17.04
CA LYS A 143 -17.90 -1.50 16.11
C LYS A 143 -16.96 -0.68 15.23
N TRP A 144 -17.44 -0.30 14.05
CA TRP A 144 -16.79 0.68 13.18
C TRP A 144 -17.19 2.09 13.60
N ILE A 145 -16.20 2.91 13.97
CA ILE A 145 -16.40 4.30 14.40
C ILE A 145 -15.39 5.23 13.72
N TYR A 146 -15.72 6.52 13.66
CA TYR A 146 -14.74 7.53 13.26
C TYR A 146 -13.93 8.00 14.46
N ARG A 147 -12.61 8.02 14.30
CA ARG A 147 -11.68 8.61 15.28
C ARG A 147 -10.83 9.69 14.64
N SER A 148 -10.55 10.73 15.42
CA SER A 148 -9.56 11.74 15.07
C SER A 148 -8.17 11.12 15.04
N VAL A 149 -7.46 11.26 13.92
CA VAL A 149 -6.09 10.77 13.73
C VAL A 149 -5.24 11.82 13.03
N HIS A 150 -3.92 11.68 13.15
CA HIS A 150 -2.97 12.47 12.37
C HIS A 150 -2.63 11.74 11.06
N LEU A 151 -2.95 12.38 9.94
CA LEU A 151 -2.55 11.97 8.59
C LEU A 151 -1.27 12.72 8.23
N TYR A 152 -0.15 12.01 8.15
CA TYR A 152 1.13 12.56 7.71
C TYR A 152 1.17 12.64 6.18
N ALA A 153 1.36 13.84 5.62
CA ALA A 153 1.18 14.11 4.20
C ALA A 153 2.10 13.25 3.32
N ALA A 154 3.42 13.31 3.54
CA ALA A 154 4.38 12.54 2.73
C ALA A 154 4.10 11.03 2.76
N LYS A 155 3.76 10.49 3.95
CA LYS A 155 3.39 9.08 4.10
C LYS A 155 2.12 8.74 3.31
N ALA A 156 1.08 9.57 3.43
CA ALA A 156 -0.16 9.35 2.71
C ALA A 156 0.04 9.47 1.19
N VAL A 157 0.89 10.39 0.73
CA VAL A 157 1.22 10.55 -0.70
C VAL A 157 1.96 9.31 -1.22
N VAL A 158 2.95 8.80 -0.48
CA VAL A 158 3.63 7.55 -0.82
C VAL A 158 2.62 6.40 -0.88
N GLU A 159 1.71 6.29 0.10
CA GLU A 159 0.70 5.23 0.16
C GLU A 159 -0.29 5.29 -1.02
N GLU A 160 -0.66 6.47 -1.50
CA GLU A 160 -1.70 6.65 -2.52
C GLU A 160 -1.18 6.79 -3.95
N PHE A 161 0.04 7.28 -4.17
CA PHE A 161 0.53 7.63 -5.51
C PHE A 161 1.78 6.85 -5.95
N ILE A 162 2.52 6.23 -5.03
CA ILE A 162 3.79 5.56 -5.34
C ILE A 162 3.65 4.05 -5.14
N VAL A 163 4.20 3.27 -6.05
CA VAL A 163 4.32 1.81 -5.85
C VAL A 163 5.54 1.56 -4.96
N ASN A 164 5.30 1.13 -3.72
CA ASN A 164 6.37 0.71 -2.82
C ASN A 164 6.56 -0.81 -2.92
N PRO A 165 7.67 -1.29 -3.52
CA PRO A 165 7.88 -2.72 -3.76
C PRO A 165 8.15 -3.51 -2.47
N ASP A 166 8.57 -2.86 -1.39
CA ASP A 166 8.85 -3.47 -0.09
C ASP A 166 8.32 -2.58 1.04
N LYS A 167 7.01 -2.61 1.25
CA LYS A 167 6.30 -1.85 2.30
C LYS A 167 6.70 -2.28 3.71
N VAL A 168 7.31 -3.45 3.86
CA VAL A 168 7.76 -3.94 5.17
C VAL A 168 9.01 -3.17 5.61
N ASN A 169 9.99 -3.00 4.72
CA ASN A 169 11.27 -2.40 5.06
C ASN A 169 11.40 -0.93 4.62
N ASN A 170 10.75 -0.53 3.52
CA ASN A 170 10.84 0.83 2.98
C ASN A 170 9.87 1.79 3.67
N VAL A 171 10.13 2.03 4.96
CA VAL A 171 9.29 2.85 5.84
C VAL A 171 9.84 4.27 6.06
N TYR A 172 11.04 4.57 5.55
CA TYR A 172 11.62 5.91 5.55
C TYR A 172 11.30 6.59 4.23
N ILE A 173 11.10 7.91 4.25
CA ILE A 173 10.78 8.69 3.06
C ILE A 173 11.87 9.73 2.87
N TRP A 174 12.65 9.58 1.80
CA TRP A 174 13.55 10.62 1.36
C TRP A 174 12.78 11.66 0.56
N HIS A 175 12.97 12.92 0.94
CA HIS A 175 12.47 14.07 0.22
C HIS A 175 13.60 14.63 -0.64
N SER A 176 13.34 14.82 -1.93
CA SER A 176 14.27 15.50 -2.83
C SER A 176 14.67 16.86 -2.26
N GLY A 177 15.96 17.20 -2.30
CA GLY A 177 16.50 18.43 -1.72
C GLY A 177 16.48 18.48 -0.19
N TYR A 178 16.14 17.38 0.48
CA TYR A 178 15.92 17.34 1.93
C TYR A 178 14.82 18.31 2.42
N ASP A 179 13.91 18.71 1.53
CA ASP A 179 12.77 19.56 1.86
C ASP A 179 11.59 18.73 2.39
N LYS A 180 11.46 18.67 3.72
CA LYS A 180 10.38 17.93 4.39
C LYS A 180 8.99 18.51 4.14
N GLN A 181 8.88 19.74 3.62
CA GLN A 181 7.59 20.37 3.30
C GLN A 181 7.13 19.99 1.91
N ASP A 182 8.06 19.64 1.00
CA ASP A 182 7.74 19.15 -0.32
C ASP A 182 7.18 17.73 -0.25
N CYS A 183 5.87 17.63 -0.41
CA CYS A 183 5.14 16.37 -0.45
C CYS A 183 4.70 16.00 -1.87
N TYR A 184 5.30 16.59 -2.91
CA TYR A 184 5.02 16.19 -4.28
C TYR A 184 5.48 14.76 -4.52
N TYR A 185 4.59 13.91 -5.02
CA TYR A 185 4.84 12.47 -5.12
C TYR A 185 6.10 12.09 -5.93
N ARG A 186 6.50 12.89 -6.93
CA ARG A 186 7.74 12.67 -7.69
C ARG A 186 9.00 13.14 -6.96
N ASN A 187 8.87 13.78 -5.81
CA ASN A 187 10.00 14.18 -4.97
C ASN A 187 10.13 13.28 -3.72
N LEU A 188 9.26 12.27 -3.58
CA LEU A 188 9.30 11.32 -2.46
C LEU A 188 9.84 9.97 -2.91
N TYR A 189 10.72 9.38 -2.07
CA TYR A 189 11.33 8.08 -2.30
C TYR A 189 11.19 7.22 -1.03
N PRO A 190 10.33 6.18 -1.06
CA PRO A 190 10.28 5.21 0.03
C PRO A 190 11.54 4.35 0.03
N LEU A 191 12.28 4.37 1.13
CA LEU A 191 13.57 3.71 1.31
C LEU A 191 13.60 2.94 2.63
N ASN A 192 14.43 1.91 2.71
CA ASN A 192 14.77 1.32 4.00
C ASN A 192 15.78 2.22 4.76
N GLN A 193 16.02 1.90 6.03
CA GLN A 193 16.89 2.71 6.88
C GLN A 193 18.32 2.85 6.34
N LYS A 194 18.93 1.75 5.86
CA LYS A 194 20.31 1.74 5.34
C LYS A 194 20.39 2.61 4.09
N GLN A 195 19.45 2.44 3.16
CA GLN A 195 19.35 3.24 1.94
C GLN A 195 19.17 4.73 2.25
N TYR A 196 18.24 5.07 3.15
CA TYR A 196 18.02 6.47 3.56
C TYR A 196 19.28 7.11 4.13
N MET A 197 20.02 6.38 4.98
CA MET A 197 21.28 6.87 5.56
C MET A 197 22.35 7.14 4.49
N VAL A 198 22.47 6.26 3.49
CA VAL A 198 23.43 6.43 2.39
C VAL A 198 23.06 7.63 1.52
N VAL A 199 21.78 7.76 1.16
CA VAL A 199 21.30 8.92 0.38
C VAL A 199 21.52 10.22 1.13
N ARG A 200 21.17 10.26 2.43
CA ARG A 200 21.39 11.43 3.28
C ARG A 200 22.86 11.81 3.38
N LYS A 201 23.74 10.82 3.56
CA LYS A 201 25.19 11.06 3.66
C LYS A 201 25.73 11.63 2.35
N HIS A 202 25.39 11.02 1.21
CA HIS A 202 25.81 11.49 -0.11
C HIS A 202 25.34 12.91 -0.36
N PHE A 203 24.06 13.21 -0.11
CA PHE A 203 23.51 14.55 -0.27
C PHE A 203 24.22 15.59 0.61
N ASN A 204 24.53 15.26 1.86
CA ASN A 204 25.26 16.16 2.75
C ASN A 204 26.71 16.43 2.30
N GLU A 205 27.34 15.48 1.60
CA GLU A 205 28.74 15.58 1.15
C GLU A 205 28.86 16.27 -0.23
N THR A 206 27.90 16.04 -1.13
CA THR A 206 28.00 16.45 -2.54
C THR A 206 26.93 17.45 -2.97
N GLY A 207 25.83 17.57 -2.21
CA GLY A 207 24.62 18.27 -2.62
C GLY A 207 23.80 17.53 -3.69
N ASP A 208 24.24 16.36 -4.15
CA ASP A 208 23.57 15.57 -5.19
C ASP A 208 22.47 14.67 -4.60
N ASN A 209 21.29 14.75 -5.20
CA ASN A 209 20.10 13.96 -4.90
C ASN A 209 19.44 13.43 -6.18
N SER A 210 20.23 13.25 -7.24
CA SER A 210 19.77 12.73 -8.52
C SER A 210 18.99 11.42 -8.37
N GLU A 211 17.92 11.27 -9.16
CA GLU A 211 17.11 10.06 -9.16
C GLU A 211 17.95 8.85 -9.56
N GLU A 212 18.90 9.03 -10.47
CA GLU A 212 19.87 8.02 -10.90
C GLU A 212 20.65 7.45 -9.71
N PHE A 213 21.16 8.32 -8.82
CA PHE A 213 21.87 7.87 -7.62
C PHE A 213 20.95 7.14 -6.65
N ILE A 214 19.76 7.67 -6.40
CA ILE A 214 18.79 7.04 -5.48
C ILE A 214 18.40 5.65 -6.00
N ILE A 215 18.14 5.50 -7.30
CA ILE A 215 17.80 4.21 -7.92
C ILE A 215 18.97 3.22 -7.81
N LYS A 216 20.23 3.66 -7.97
CA LYS A 216 21.40 2.80 -7.73
C LYS A 216 21.43 2.29 -6.29
N VAL A 217 21.25 3.18 -5.30
CA VAL A 217 21.19 2.81 -3.88
C VAL A 217 20.02 1.85 -3.59
N MET A 218 18.87 2.06 -4.21
CA MET A 218 17.69 1.21 -4.04
C MET A 218 17.94 -0.22 -4.53
N ASN A 219 18.73 -0.40 -5.59
CA ASN A 219 18.95 -1.68 -6.25
C ASN A 219 20.19 -2.44 -5.77
N ASP A 220 21.18 -1.75 -5.20
CA ASP A 220 22.38 -2.38 -4.67
C ASP A 220 22.07 -3.38 -3.55
N ILE A 221 22.55 -4.62 -3.73
CA ILE A 221 22.39 -5.74 -2.80
C ILE A 221 22.93 -5.38 -1.40
N LYS A 222 23.99 -4.58 -1.30
CA LYS A 222 24.62 -4.15 -0.05
C LYS A 222 23.64 -3.41 0.87
N TYR A 223 22.64 -2.73 0.31
CA TYR A 223 21.67 -1.94 1.05
C TYR A 223 20.30 -2.60 1.14
N LYS A 224 20.16 -3.86 0.70
CA LYS A 224 18.93 -4.64 0.90
C LYS A 224 18.78 -5.02 2.39
N PRO A 225 17.53 -5.21 2.85
CA PRO A 225 17.28 -5.69 4.20
C PRO A 225 17.72 -7.16 4.35
N ASP A 226 18.00 -7.59 5.57
CA ASP A 226 18.65 -8.89 5.81
C ASP A 226 17.76 -10.10 5.45
N ASN A 227 16.44 -9.89 5.40
CA ASN A 227 15.42 -10.87 4.98
C ASN A 227 15.10 -10.81 3.48
N TRP A 228 15.88 -10.06 2.70
CA TRP A 228 15.81 -10.04 1.24
C TRP A 228 16.67 -11.15 0.65
N SER A 229 16.17 -11.81 -0.40
CA SER A 229 16.98 -12.70 -1.23
C SER A 229 16.43 -12.80 -2.65
N LYS A 230 17.29 -13.17 -3.61
CA LYS A 230 16.89 -13.43 -5.01
C LYS A 230 15.73 -14.42 -5.08
N ARG A 231 15.78 -15.48 -4.26
CA ARG A 231 14.73 -16.50 -4.15
C ARG A 231 13.41 -15.92 -3.65
N ALA A 232 13.43 -14.99 -2.70
CA ALA A 232 12.22 -14.37 -2.18
C ALA A 232 11.50 -13.48 -3.22
N MET A 233 12.28 -12.92 -4.16
CA MET A 233 11.79 -12.07 -5.24
C MET A 233 11.36 -12.86 -6.49
N GLU A 234 11.61 -14.17 -6.53
CA GLU A 234 11.28 -15.01 -7.68
C GLU A 234 9.75 -15.19 -7.81
N PRO A 235 9.17 -14.90 -9.00
CA PRO A 235 7.75 -15.15 -9.27
C PRO A 235 7.44 -16.65 -9.28
N ILE A 236 6.79 -17.13 -8.22
CA ILE A 236 6.41 -18.55 -8.06
C ILE A 236 4.92 -18.78 -8.26
N MET A 237 4.07 -17.82 -7.89
CA MET A 237 2.62 -17.98 -7.88
C MET A 237 2.04 -17.53 -9.22
N CYS A 238 1.58 -18.49 -10.02
CA CYS A 238 1.12 -18.24 -11.39
C CYS A 238 2.16 -17.50 -12.27
N GLY A 239 3.46 -17.66 -11.97
CA GLY A 239 4.56 -16.98 -12.68
C GLY A 239 4.63 -15.46 -12.47
N ILE A 240 3.83 -14.90 -11.55
CA ILE A 240 3.75 -13.44 -11.33
C ILE A 240 3.91 -13.09 -9.85
N GLY A 241 3.21 -13.79 -8.95
CA GLY A 241 3.25 -13.52 -7.52
C GLY A 241 4.51 -14.08 -6.84
N TYR A 242 5.09 -13.32 -5.92
CA TYR A 242 6.32 -13.68 -5.20
C TYR A 242 6.20 -13.40 -3.70
N ARG A 243 7.09 -13.99 -2.90
CA ARG A 243 7.02 -13.93 -1.43
C ARG A 243 7.44 -12.56 -0.88
N GLY A 244 8.43 -11.93 -1.53
CA GLY A 244 9.02 -10.66 -1.17
C GLY A 244 10.10 -10.74 -0.10
N LEU A 245 9.92 -11.61 0.90
CA LEU A 245 10.84 -11.81 2.02
C LEU A 245 11.09 -13.30 2.27
N GLU A 246 12.22 -13.61 2.90
CA GLU A 246 12.49 -14.93 3.44
C GLU A 246 11.63 -15.24 4.68
N GLY A 247 11.46 -16.52 5.00
CA GLY A 247 10.72 -16.95 6.20
C GLY A 247 9.20 -16.81 6.13
N VAL A 248 8.63 -16.62 4.93
CA VAL A 248 7.17 -16.53 4.74
C VAL A 248 6.47 -17.85 5.10
N ASP A 249 5.56 -17.77 6.08
CA ASP A 249 4.62 -18.85 6.41
C ASP A 249 3.54 -18.98 5.33
N CYS A 250 3.71 -19.99 4.47
CA CYS A 250 2.81 -20.31 3.36
C CYS A 250 1.51 -21.02 3.82
N THR A 251 1.36 -21.30 5.12
CA THR A 251 0.15 -21.90 5.70
C THR A 251 -0.72 -20.88 6.43
N SER A 252 -0.21 -19.66 6.63
CA SER A 252 -0.95 -18.58 7.27
C SER A 252 -2.20 -18.18 6.50
N GLU A 253 -3.24 -17.73 7.22
CA GLU A 253 -4.51 -17.29 6.61
C GLU A 253 -4.29 -16.18 5.56
N SER A 254 -3.41 -15.22 5.86
CA SER A 254 -3.05 -14.15 4.93
C SER A 254 -2.45 -14.69 3.64
N TYR A 255 -1.59 -15.72 3.72
CA TYR A 255 -0.99 -16.33 2.53
C TYR A 255 -2.02 -17.06 1.68
N LEU A 256 -2.93 -17.82 2.32
CA LEU A 256 -3.99 -18.53 1.60
C LEU A 256 -4.95 -17.56 0.89
N LYS A 257 -5.33 -16.45 1.54
CA LYS A 257 -6.17 -15.40 0.91
C LYS A 257 -5.45 -14.73 -0.27
N TRP A 258 -4.17 -14.42 -0.12
CA TRP A 258 -3.33 -13.89 -1.20
C TRP A 258 -3.20 -14.88 -2.36
N HIS A 259 -2.91 -16.14 -2.06
CA HIS A 259 -2.83 -17.24 -3.02
C HIS A 259 -4.12 -17.35 -3.84
N ASP A 260 -5.27 -17.34 -3.17
CA ASP A 260 -6.57 -17.41 -3.85
C ASP A 260 -6.82 -16.18 -4.73
N MET A 261 -6.45 -14.99 -4.26
CA MET A 261 -6.52 -13.76 -5.06
C MET A 261 -5.67 -13.84 -6.33
N ILE A 262 -4.41 -14.29 -6.22
CA ILE A 262 -3.52 -14.45 -7.38
C ILE A 262 -4.06 -15.50 -8.35
N ASN A 263 -4.54 -16.64 -7.86
CA ASN A 263 -5.14 -17.66 -8.72
C ASN A 263 -6.39 -17.16 -9.45
N ARG A 264 -7.26 -16.40 -8.77
CA ARG A 264 -8.43 -15.77 -9.40
C ARG A 264 -8.00 -14.84 -10.55
N CYS A 265 -6.88 -14.16 -10.44
CA CYS A 265 -6.45 -13.20 -11.46
C CYS A 265 -5.65 -13.83 -12.61
N TYR A 266 -4.82 -14.84 -12.33
CA TYR A 266 -3.78 -15.27 -13.27
C TYR A 266 -3.73 -16.77 -13.57
N ASN A 267 -4.55 -17.61 -12.94
CA ASN A 267 -4.56 -19.05 -13.21
C ASN A 267 -5.53 -19.40 -14.35
N GLU A 268 -5.00 -19.74 -15.51
CA GLU A 268 -5.79 -20.10 -16.71
C GLU A 268 -6.77 -21.25 -16.45
N LYS A 269 -6.32 -22.34 -15.79
CA LYS A 269 -7.19 -23.48 -15.42
C LYS A 269 -8.28 -23.09 -14.43
N PHE A 270 -8.05 -22.06 -13.61
CA PHE A 270 -9.09 -21.50 -12.76
C PHE A 270 -10.11 -20.72 -13.59
N HIS A 271 -9.66 -19.92 -14.56
CA HIS A 271 -10.52 -19.14 -15.45
C HIS A 271 -11.38 -19.99 -16.39
N GLU A 272 -10.94 -21.18 -16.77
CA GLU A 272 -11.76 -22.15 -17.50
C GLU A 272 -13.01 -22.56 -16.69
N ARG A 273 -12.81 -22.80 -15.38
CA ARG A 273 -13.88 -23.19 -14.45
C ARG A 273 -14.72 -22.00 -13.97
N GLN A 274 -14.08 -20.84 -13.82
CA GLN A 274 -14.65 -19.60 -13.30
C GLN A 274 -14.37 -18.41 -14.24
N PRO A 275 -15.02 -18.34 -15.41
CA PRO A 275 -14.73 -17.32 -16.43
C PRO A 275 -14.98 -15.88 -15.98
N GLN A 276 -15.80 -15.66 -14.95
CA GLN A 276 -16.10 -14.32 -14.42
C GLN A 276 -14.85 -13.59 -13.90
N TYR A 277 -13.82 -14.34 -13.51
CA TYR A 277 -12.55 -13.79 -13.05
C TYR A 277 -11.57 -13.49 -14.19
N LYS A 278 -11.89 -13.83 -15.45
CA LYS A 278 -11.08 -13.42 -16.60
C LYS A 278 -10.94 -11.90 -16.64
N GLY A 279 -9.73 -11.46 -16.95
CA GLY A 279 -9.34 -10.04 -16.98
C GLY A 279 -9.20 -9.39 -15.61
N CYS A 280 -9.33 -10.13 -14.50
CA CYS A 280 -9.00 -9.58 -13.19
C CYS A 280 -7.48 -9.48 -12.99
N THR A 281 -7.02 -8.43 -12.33
CA THR A 281 -5.60 -8.17 -12.05
C THR A 281 -5.41 -7.76 -10.60
N VAL A 282 -4.15 -7.77 -10.15
CA VAL A 282 -3.73 -7.34 -8.81
C VAL A 282 -2.78 -6.16 -8.97
N CYS A 283 -2.85 -5.15 -8.08
CA CYS A 283 -1.92 -4.03 -8.12
C CYS A 283 -0.47 -4.49 -7.92
N ALA A 284 0.49 -3.76 -8.49
CA ALA A 284 1.91 -4.14 -8.47
C ALA A 284 2.44 -4.43 -7.05
N GLU A 285 2.02 -3.65 -6.05
CA GLU A 285 2.43 -3.84 -4.67
C GLU A 285 1.97 -5.18 -4.08
N TRP A 286 0.81 -5.69 -4.47
CA TRP A 286 0.23 -6.94 -3.95
C TRP A 286 0.65 -8.17 -4.74
N LEU A 287 1.43 -8.03 -5.82
CA LEU A 287 2.17 -9.17 -6.39
C LEU A 287 3.25 -9.68 -5.42
N ASN A 288 3.72 -8.80 -4.53
CA ASN A 288 4.51 -9.15 -3.35
C ASN A 288 3.57 -9.56 -2.20
N TYR A 289 3.61 -10.83 -1.78
CA TYR A 289 2.85 -11.31 -0.62
C TYR A 289 3.16 -10.52 0.66
N SER A 290 4.42 -10.19 0.93
CA SER A 290 4.80 -9.48 2.17
C SER A 290 4.15 -8.09 2.27
N ASN A 291 3.97 -7.41 1.14
CA ASN A 291 3.21 -6.16 1.08
C ASN A 291 1.71 -6.37 1.27
N PHE A 292 1.14 -7.40 0.64
CA PHE A 292 -0.26 -7.77 0.88
C PHE A 292 -0.50 -8.07 2.36
N LYS A 293 0.44 -8.77 3.01
CA LYS A 293 0.36 -9.09 4.45
C LYS A 293 0.30 -7.85 5.32
N VAL A 294 1.07 -6.80 5.02
CA VAL A 294 0.99 -5.51 5.74
C VAL A 294 -0.43 -4.95 5.68
N TRP A 295 -1.04 -4.92 4.50
CA TRP A 295 -2.42 -4.46 4.36
C TRP A 295 -3.41 -5.41 5.05
N TYR A 296 -3.23 -6.72 4.91
CA TYR A 296 -4.08 -7.74 5.52
C TYR A 296 -4.11 -7.59 7.04
N ASP A 297 -2.95 -7.47 7.69
CA ASP A 297 -2.86 -7.37 9.14
C ASP A 297 -3.46 -6.06 9.68
N GLN A 298 -3.45 -4.98 8.89
CA GLN A 298 -4.07 -3.70 9.24
C GLN A 298 -5.61 -3.70 9.07
N ASN A 299 -6.14 -4.55 8.19
CA ASN A 299 -7.56 -4.51 7.80
C ASN A 299 -8.36 -5.73 8.29
N LYS A 300 -7.70 -6.80 8.75
CA LYS A 300 -8.38 -7.95 9.36
C LYS A 300 -8.96 -7.56 10.71
N ILE A 301 -10.07 -8.19 11.08
CA ILE A 301 -10.63 -8.12 12.42
C ILE A 301 -10.37 -9.46 13.10
N ALA A 302 -9.64 -9.44 14.22
CA ALA A 302 -9.31 -10.64 14.96
C ALA A 302 -10.57 -11.41 15.38
N GLY A 303 -10.58 -12.73 15.17
CA GLY A 303 -11.71 -13.60 15.48
C GLY A 303 -12.85 -13.60 14.46
N MET A 304 -12.81 -12.75 13.43
CA MET A 304 -13.81 -12.73 12.37
C MET A 304 -13.29 -13.39 11.09
N LYS A 305 -14.07 -14.33 10.54
CA LYS A 305 -13.82 -14.87 9.20
C LYS A 305 -14.42 -13.93 8.17
N LEU A 306 -13.56 -13.24 7.41
CA LEU A 306 -13.94 -12.26 6.40
C LEU A 306 -13.54 -12.71 4.99
N ASP A 307 -14.36 -12.33 4.02
CA ASP A 307 -14.11 -12.51 2.60
C ASP A 307 -13.48 -11.25 2.01
N LEU A 308 -12.50 -11.46 1.12
CA LEU A 308 -11.84 -10.41 0.35
C LEU A 308 -12.65 -10.17 -0.92
N ASP A 309 -13.28 -9.00 -1.04
CA ASP A 309 -14.12 -8.65 -2.19
C ASP A 309 -13.67 -7.34 -2.85
N LYS A 310 -13.66 -7.32 -4.19
CA LYS A 310 -13.21 -6.18 -5.02
C LYS A 310 -14.35 -5.41 -5.68
N ASP A 311 -15.57 -5.95 -5.65
CA ASP A 311 -16.69 -5.53 -6.49
C ASP A 311 -17.69 -4.65 -5.72
N ILE A 312 -17.72 -4.76 -4.38
CA ILE A 312 -18.63 -4.00 -3.54
C ILE A 312 -18.36 -2.49 -3.60
N LEU A 313 -17.09 -2.08 -3.56
CA LEU A 313 -16.73 -0.66 -3.55
C LEU A 313 -16.88 0.00 -4.93
N PHE A 314 -16.66 -0.78 -5.99
CA PHE A 314 -16.74 -0.31 -7.37
C PHE A 314 -17.33 -1.42 -8.23
N LYS A 315 -18.49 -1.13 -8.83
CA LYS A 315 -19.16 -2.05 -9.73
C LYS A 315 -18.29 -2.35 -10.97
N VAL A 316 -18.35 -3.58 -11.48
CA VAL A 316 -17.58 -4.06 -12.65
C VAL A 316 -16.05 -3.94 -12.46
N ASN A 317 -15.58 -3.84 -11.23
CA ASN A 317 -14.15 -3.71 -10.97
C ASN A 317 -13.38 -5.00 -11.29
N LYS A 318 -12.20 -4.84 -11.89
CA LYS A 318 -11.31 -5.94 -12.26
C LYS A 318 -9.98 -5.93 -11.50
N VAL A 319 -9.70 -4.89 -10.73
CA VAL A 319 -8.40 -4.73 -10.06
C VAL A 319 -8.53 -4.98 -8.56
N TYR A 320 -7.75 -5.90 -8.01
CA TYR A 320 -7.54 -6.03 -6.57
C TYR A 320 -6.43 -5.06 -6.11
N SER A 321 -6.78 -4.11 -5.25
CA SER A 321 -5.84 -3.19 -4.62
C SER A 321 -6.37 -2.75 -3.24
N PRO A 322 -5.55 -2.14 -2.37
CA PRO A 322 -5.99 -1.61 -1.07
C PRO A 322 -7.21 -0.71 -1.15
N GLU A 323 -7.35 0.00 -2.27
CA GLU A 323 -8.32 1.07 -2.46
C GLU A 323 -9.60 0.57 -3.13
N THR A 324 -9.56 -0.59 -3.81
CA THR A 324 -10.72 -1.22 -4.46
C THR A 324 -11.32 -2.38 -3.69
N VAL A 325 -10.60 -2.92 -2.71
CA VAL A 325 -10.98 -4.12 -1.97
C VAL A 325 -11.48 -3.80 -0.56
N ALA A 326 -12.42 -4.60 -0.08
CA ALA A 326 -12.89 -4.59 1.29
C ALA A 326 -12.93 -6.00 1.88
N PHE A 327 -12.68 -6.09 3.20
CA PHE A 327 -13.06 -7.27 3.97
C PHE A 327 -14.50 -7.15 4.43
N VAL A 328 -15.30 -8.16 4.12
CA VAL A 328 -16.71 -8.22 4.48
C VAL A 328 -17.08 -9.60 5.01
N SER A 329 -18.17 -9.71 5.78
CA SER A 329 -18.67 -11.02 6.19
C SER A 329 -19.14 -11.81 4.98
N HIS A 330 -19.13 -13.15 5.07
CA HIS A 330 -19.65 -14.01 4.01
C HIS A 330 -21.10 -13.68 3.65
N THR A 331 -21.92 -13.31 4.64
CA THR A 331 -23.29 -12.84 4.41
C THR A 331 -23.32 -11.63 3.48
N ILE A 332 -22.53 -10.59 3.77
CA ILE A 332 -22.47 -9.40 2.90
C ILE A 332 -21.90 -9.72 1.52
N ASN A 333 -20.84 -10.53 1.44
CA ASN A 333 -20.26 -10.93 0.17
C ASN A 333 -21.28 -11.63 -0.75
N THR A 334 -22.07 -12.55 -0.17
CA THR A 334 -23.09 -13.30 -0.93
C THR A 334 -24.28 -12.46 -1.40
N LEU A 335 -24.52 -11.26 -0.85
CA LEU A 335 -25.57 -10.34 -1.34
C LEU A 335 -25.34 -9.95 -2.79
N PHE A 336 -24.09 -9.82 -3.21
CA PHE A 336 -23.68 -9.26 -4.51
C PHE A 336 -23.38 -10.33 -5.56
N LEU A 337 -23.62 -11.61 -5.24
CA LEU A 337 -23.44 -12.70 -6.20
C LEU A 337 -24.56 -12.65 -7.25
N ASN A 338 -24.17 -12.28 -8.47
CA ASN A 338 -25.05 -12.28 -9.63
C ASN A 338 -24.82 -13.60 -10.39
N GLY A 339 -25.75 -14.55 -10.29
CA GLY A 339 -25.66 -15.91 -10.85
C GLY A 339 -25.66 -15.99 -12.39
N LYS A 340 -24.73 -15.28 -13.06
CA LYS A 340 -24.68 -15.08 -14.52
C LYS A 340 -24.75 -16.38 -15.33
N LYS A 341 -24.17 -17.47 -14.83
CA LYS A 341 -24.05 -18.74 -15.57
C LYS A 341 -25.39 -19.41 -15.89
N ASN A 342 -26.47 -19.12 -15.13
CA ASN A 342 -27.72 -19.87 -15.21
C ASN A 342 -28.89 -19.12 -15.89
N ARG A 343 -28.74 -17.84 -16.26
CA ARG A 343 -29.87 -17.01 -16.74
C ARG A 343 -29.96 -16.78 -18.25
N GLY A 344 -28.90 -17.08 -19.01
CA GLY A 344 -28.83 -16.75 -20.44
C GLY A 344 -28.87 -15.23 -20.67
N ASP A 345 -29.66 -14.77 -21.64
CA ASP A 345 -29.79 -13.36 -22.03
C ASP A 345 -30.81 -12.57 -21.17
N LEU A 346 -31.45 -13.21 -20.20
CA LEU A 346 -32.45 -12.55 -19.35
C LEU A 346 -31.78 -11.65 -18.30
N PRO A 347 -32.43 -10.55 -17.86
CA PRO A 347 -31.93 -9.70 -16.79
C PRO A 347 -31.66 -10.44 -15.47
N VAL A 348 -30.84 -9.87 -14.60
CA VAL A 348 -30.49 -10.49 -13.32
C VAL A 348 -31.76 -10.73 -12.50
N GLY A 349 -31.86 -11.90 -11.88
CA GLY A 349 -33.01 -12.28 -11.06
C GLY A 349 -34.28 -12.63 -11.84
N VAL A 350 -34.22 -12.66 -13.18
CA VAL A 350 -35.34 -13.03 -14.05
C VAL A 350 -35.10 -14.40 -14.68
N HIS A 351 -36.13 -15.23 -14.66
CA HIS A 351 -36.15 -16.53 -15.32
C HIS A 351 -37.43 -16.70 -16.12
N PHE A 352 -37.37 -17.41 -17.25
CA PHE A 352 -38.57 -17.77 -18.01
C PHE A 352 -39.12 -19.12 -17.53
N ASP A 353 -40.38 -19.13 -17.09
CA ASP A 353 -41.12 -20.33 -16.70
C ASP A 353 -41.88 -20.84 -17.94
N LYS A 354 -41.33 -21.91 -18.55
CA LYS A 354 -41.85 -22.48 -19.80
C LYS A 354 -43.25 -23.07 -19.64
N ASP A 355 -43.57 -23.63 -18.47
CA ASP A 355 -44.85 -24.29 -18.22
C ASP A 355 -45.99 -23.27 -18.12
N LYS A 356 -45.69 -22.08 -17.60
CA LYS A 356 -46.66 -20.99 -17.44
C LYS A 356 -46.63 -19.96 -18.57
N GLY A 357 -45.60 -19.98 -19.42
CA GLY A 357 -45.37 -18.96 -20.43
C GLY A 357 -45.15 -17.56 -19.85
N LYS A 358 -44.57 -17.45 -18.64
CA LYS A 358 -44.40 -16.18 -17.91
C LYS A 358 -42.96 -16.02 -17.41
N TYR A 359 -42.57 -14.78 -17.11
CA TYR A 359 -41.30 -14.45 -16.49
C TYR A 359 -41.45 -14.44 -14.97
N ARG A 360 -40.57 -15.12 -14.24
CA ARG A 360 -40.52 -15.08 -12.78
C ARG A 360 -39.37 -14.22 -12.29
N ALA A 361 -39.62 -13.43 -11.27
CA ALA A 361 -38.60 -12.68 -10.53
C ALA A 361 -38.27 -13.43 -9.23
N GLU A 362 -36.98 -13.65 -8.97
CA GLU A 362 -36.49 -14.39 -7.82
C GLU A 362 -35.11 -13.88 -7.41
N MET A 363 -34.83 -13.88 -6.11
CA MET A 363 -33.45 -13.75 -5.62
C MET A 363 -33.10 -14.93 -4.72
N SER A 364 -31.80 -15.23 -4.60
CA SER A 364 -31.31 -16.14 -3.57
C SER A 364 -30.53 -15.35 -2.53
N PHE A 365 -30.73 -15.67 -1.26
CA PHE A 365 -29.92 -15.14 -0.16
C PHE A 365 -29.65 -16.25 0.85
N MET A 366 -28.37 -16.44 1.21
CA MET A 366 -27.92 -17.52 2.11
C MET A 366 -28.43 -18.91 1.67
N GLY A 367 -28.47 -19.15 0.37
CA GLY A 367 -28.92 -20.42 -0.22
C GLY A 367 -30.44 -20.62 -0.25
N ARG A 368 -31.23 -19.62 0.16
CA ARG A 368 -32.70 -19.69 0.16
C ARG A 368 -33.29 -18.83 -0.95
N PRO A 369 -34.15 -19.38 -1.82
CA PRO A 369 -34.82 -18.61 -2.85
C PRO A 369 -35.98 -17.78 -2.27
N ILE A 370 -36.09 -16.53 -2.70
CA ILE A 370 -37.16 -15.59 -2.38
C ILE A 370 -37.89 -15.28 -3.69
N LYS A 371 -39.11 -15.80 -3.82
CA LYS A 371 -39.96 -15.59 -5.01
C LYS A 371 -40.62 -14.21 -4.92
N LEU A 372 -40.43 -13.39 -5.95
CA LEU A 372 -40.95 -12.02 -6.00
C LEU A 372 -42.22 -11.89 -6.84
N GLY A 373 -42.50 -12.88 -7.67
CA GLY A 373 -43.73 -12.96 -8.47
C GLY A 373 -43.50 -13.50 -9.88
N THR A 374 -44.58 -13.52 -10.65
CA THR A 374 -44.59 -13.88 -12.08
C THR A 374 -45.22 -12.75 -12.89
N PHE A 375 -44.69 -12.47 -14.06
CA PHE A 375 -44.96 -11.29 -14.88
C PHE A 375 -45.05 -11.71 -16.35
N ASP A 376 -45.72 -10.89 -17.15
CA ASP A 376 -45.90 -11.17 -18.58
C ASP A 376 -44.71 -10.71 -19.44
N SER A 377 -43.82 -9.87 -18.91
CA SER A 377 -42.58 -9.44 -19.58
C SER A 377 -41.33 -9.55 -18.70
N ALA A 378 -40.17 -9.66 -19.34
CA ALA A 378 -38.87 -9.71 -18.66
C ALA A 378 -38.55 -8.39 -17.94
N GLU A 379 -38.95 -7.27 -18.53
CA GLU A 379 -38.74 -5.92 -18.01
C GLU A 379 -39.56 -5.70 -16.73
N ALA A 380 -40.82 -6.15 -16.70
CA ALA A 380 -41.67 -6.05 -15.51
C ALA A 380 -41.12 -6.94 -14.37
N ALA A 381 -40.68 -8.15 -14.69
CA ALA A 381 -40.02 -9.02 -13.72
C ALA A 381 -38.72 -8.41 -13.18
N PHE A 382 -37.90 -7.83 -14.07
CA PHE A 382 -36.66 -7.16 -13.69
C PHE A 382 -36.92 -5.92 -12.82
N ALA A 383 -37.90 -5.09 -13.16
CA ALA A 383 -38.25 -3.91 -12.37
C ALA A 383 -38.61 -4.30 -10.93
N ARG A 384 -39.41 -5.36 -10.75
CA ARG A 384 -39.72 -5.88 -9.41
C ARG A 384 -38.49 -6.43 -8.68
N TYR A 385 -37.62 -7.16 -9.39
CA TYR A 385 -36.37 -7.65 -8.83
C TYR A 385 -35.45 -6.51 -8.37
N LYS A 386 -35.24 -5.51 -9.23
CA LYS A 386 -34.41 -4.33 -8.98
C LYS A 386 -34.87 -3.59 -7.73
N GLU A 387 -36.15 -3.24 -7.67
CA GLU A 387 -36.76 -2.57 -6.53
C GLU A 387 -36.51 -3.34 -5.23
N TYR A 388 -36.93 -4.61 -5.18
CA TYR A 388 -36.78 -5.42 -3.97
C TYR A 388 -35.32 -5.60 -3.58
N LYS A 389 -34.44 -5.90 -4.54
CA LYS A 389 -33.03 -6.21 -4.25
C LYS A 389 -32.27 -4.97 -3.78
N GLU A 390 -32.51 -3.79 -4.36
CA GLU A 390 -31.93 -2.54 -3.88
C GLU A 390 -32.40 -2.22 -2.45
N ASP A 391 -33.70 -2.38 -2.16
CA ASP A 391 -34.22 -2.13 -0.81
C ASP A 391 -33.68 -3.15 0.21
N PHE A 392 -33.61 -4.42 -0.17
CA PHE A 392 -33.01 -5.45 0.68
C PHE A 392 -31.53 -5.17 1.00
N ILE A 393 -30.76 -4.67 0.03
CA ILE A 393 -29.36 -4.26 0.25
C ILE A 393 -29.29 -3.10 1.24
N LYS A 394 -30.18 -2.09 1.13
CA LYS A 394 -30.24 -0.97 2.09
C LYS A 394 -30.60 -1.45 3.50
N ASP A 395 -31.61 -2.31 3.63
CA ASP A 395 -32.01 -2.87 4.92
C ASP A 395 -30.87 -3.67 5.57
N MET A 396 -30.12 -4.43 4.77
CA MET A 396 -28.93 -5.13 5.24
C MET A 396 -27.80 -4.16 5.61
N ALA A 397 -27.62 -3.06 4.87
CA ALA A 397 -26.65 -2.02 5.21
C ALA A 397 -26.98 -1.42 6.59
N GLU A 398 -28.25 -1.14 6.87
CA GLU A 398 -28.71 -0.61 8.16
C GLU A 398 -28.48 -1.59 9.31
N GLN A 399 -28.80 -2.87 9.13
CA GLN A 399 -28.56 -3.91 10.13
C GLN A 399 -27.07 -4.12 10.44
N TYR A 400 -26.20 -3.83 9.48
CA TYR A 400 -24.75 -4.01 9.59
C TYR A 400 -23.99 -2.69 9.74
N ARG A 401 -24.66 -1.54 9.91
CA ARG A 401 -24.06 -0.19 9.92
C ARG A 401 -22.78 -0.08 10.76
N ASP A 402 -22.81 -0.59 11.99
CA ASP A 402 -21.66 -0.53 12.91
C ASP A 402 -20.72 -1.76 12.78
N LYS A 403 -21.06 -2.75 11.95
CA LYS A 403 -20.34 -4.04 11.80
C LYS A 403 -19.50 -4.13 10.54
N ILE A 404 -19.66 -3.17 9.62
CA ILE A 404 -18.90 -3.08 8.37
C ILE A 404 -18.19 -1.73 8.26
N PRO A 405 -17.10 -1.62 7.50
CA PRO A 405 -16.48 -0.34 7.21
C PRO A 405 -17.48 0.65 6.58
N ASP A 406 -17.37 1.94 6.90
CA ASP A 406 -18.29 2.95 6.35
C ASP A 406 -18.24 2.98 4.82
N LYS A 407 -17.06 2.80 4.20
CA LYS A 407 -16.94 2.70 2.74
C LYS A 407 -17.80 1.58 2.13
N VAL A 408 -17.97 0.47 2.84
CA VAL A 408 -18.86 -0.64 2.42
C VAL A 408 -20.31 -0.23 2.64
N TYR A 409 -20.65 0.32 3.80
CA TYR A 409 -22.00 0.80 4.10
C TYR A 409 -22.50 1.83 3.05
N GLN A 410 -21.68 2.83 2.71
CA GLN A 410 -22.00 3.83 1.70
C GLN A 410 -22.14 3.20 0.31
N ALA A 411 -21.32 2.20 -0.04
CA ALA A 411 -21.44 1.50 -1.31
C ALA A 411 -22.75 0.69 -1.39
N MET A 412 -23.18 0.07 -0.28
CA MET A 412 -24.46 -0.65 -0.20
C MET A 412 -25.66 0.30 -0.35
N LEU A 413 -25.67 1.45 0.34
CA LEU A 413 -26.76 2.42 0.24
C LEU A 413 -26.93 2.99 -1.17
N ASN A 414 -25.81 3.23 -1.85
CA ASN A 414 -25.79 3.81 -3.19
C ASN A 414 -25.80 2.74 -4.29
N TRP A 415 -26.01 1.46 -3.94
CA TRP A 415 -25.99 0.38 -4.90
C TRP A 415 -27.15 0.49 -5.88
N LYS A 416 -26.83 0.45 -7.17
CA LYS A 416 -27.80 0.53 -8.27
C LYS A 416 -27.67 -0.70 -9.16
N ILE A 417 -28.81 -1.36 -9.41
CA ILE A 417 -28.88 -2.53 -10.29
C ILE A 417 -29.38 -2.08 -11.64
N GLU A 418 -28.63 -2.38 -12.70
CA GLU A 418 -29.00 -2.05 -14.08
C GLU A 418 -29.43 -3.30 -14.83
N ILE A 419 -30.24 -3.13 -15.87
CA ILE A 419 -30.86 -4.25 -16.60
C ILE A 419 -29.82 -5.11 -17.35
N ASP A 420 -28.68 -4.50 -17.68
CA ASP A 420 -27.54 -5.08 -18.36
C ASP A 420 -26.48 -5.72 -17.42
N ASP A 421 -26.71 -5.70 -16.10
CA ASP A 421 -25.78 -6.23 -15.09
C ASP A 421 -25.45 -7.71 -15.20
#